data_AF-A0A928MKI9-F1
#
_entry.id   AF-A0A928MKI9-F1
#
_cell.length_a   1.000
_cell.length_b   1.000
_cell.length_c   1.000
_cell.angle_alpha   90.00
_cell.angle_beta   90.00
_cell.angle_gamma   90.00
#
_symmetry.space_group_name_H-M   'P 1'
#
loop_
_entity.id
_entity.type
_entity.pdbx_description
1 polymer ?
#
loop_
_entity_poly.entity_id
_entity_poly.type
_entity_poly.pdbx_seq_one_letter_code
_entity_poly.pdbx_strand_id
1 'polypeptide(L)'
;MHILPLLVSSHISFKEGFLSGTVLSAIAGKLGFIVAALSNGRSAEAATKGIQPAFLVGFRGGSVMGLIVVGSAVLGVSAVLMVVGFSIFA
;
A
#
# COMPACT_ATOMS: atom_id res chain seq x y z
N MET A 1 31.03 24.73 -11.68
CA MET A 1 31.18 23.25 -11.79
C MET A 1 30.97 22.51 -10.44
N HIS A 2 30.26 23.06 -9.45
CA HIS A 2 30.07 22.41 -8.12
C HIS A 2 28.63 21.92 -7.84
N ILE A 3 27.76 21.85 -8.86
CA ILE A 3 26.34 21.49 -8.71
C ILE A 3 26.06 20.05 -9.17
N LEU A 4 26.92 19.51 -10.05
CA LEU A 4 26.80 18.16 -10.62
C LEU A 4 26.81 17.03 -9.56
N PRO A 5 27.64 17.08 -8.50
CA PRO A 5 27.65 16.03 -7.48
C PRO A 5 26.36 16.00 -6.64
N LEU A 6 25.78 17.16 -6.33
CA LEU A 6 24.53 17.31 -5.60
C LEU A 6 23.33 16.77 -6.39
N LEU A 7 23.35 16.97 -7.71
CA LEU A 7 22.30 16.50 -8.61
C LEU A 7 22.37 14.97 -8.81
N VAL A 8 23.58 14.39 -8.86
CA VAL A 8 23.76 12.92 -8.89
C VAL A 8 23.35 12.27 -7.57
N SER A 9 23.68 12.89 -6.43
CA SER A 9 23.32 12.35 -5.11
C SER A 9 21.80 12.34 -4.88
N SER A 10 21.08 13.37 -5.34
CA SER A 10 19.60 13.44 -5.19
C SER A 10 18.88 12.39 -6.04
N HIS A 11 19.43 12.01 -7.19
CA HIS A 11 18.88 10.96 -8.03
C HIS A 11 19.03 9.56 -7.44
N ILE A 12 20.06 9.30 -6.63
CA ILE A 12 20.29 7.98 -6.03
C ILE A 12 19.25 7.72 -4.93
N SER A 13 19.05 8.67 -4.00
CA SER A 13 18.05 8.52 -2.92
C SER A 13 16.61 8.42 -3.44
N PHE A 14 16.28 9.16 -4.52
CA PHE A 14 14.96 9.05 -5.14
C PHE A 14 14.72 7.66 -5.74
N LYS A 15 15.72 7.06 -6.40
CA LYS A 15 15.59 5.74 -7.04
C LYS A 15 15.33 4.63 -6.02
N GLU A 16 16.00 4.66 -4.88
CA GLU A 16 15.85 3.66 -3.81
C GLU A 16 14.46 3.72 -3.16
N GLY A 17 13.98 4.93 -2.85
CA GLY A 17 12.62 5.15 -2.33
C GLY A 17 11.53 4.77 -3.35
N PHE A 18 11.74 5.10 -4.62
CA PHE A 18 10.81 4.77 -5.70
C PHE A 18 10.71 3.25 -5.94
N LEU A 19 11.83 2.54 -5.96
CA LEU A 19 11.84 1.10 -6.18
C LEU A 19 11.17 0.35 -5.03
N SER A 20 11.52 0.70 -3.78
CA SER A 20 10.92 0.10 -2.58
C SER A 20 9.41 0.37 -2.49
N GLY A 21 8.98 1.60 -2.77
CA GLY A 21 7.56 1.96 -2.82
C GLY A 21 6.78 1.22 -3.92
N THR A 22 7.40 1.02 -5.09
CA THR A 22 6.80 0.27 -6.21
C THR A 22 6.56 -1.19 -5.82
N VAL A 23 7.55 -1.83 -5.19
CA VAL A 23 7.42 -3.23 -4.72
C VAL A 23 6.34 -3.34 -3.65
N LEU A 24 6.32 -2.42 -2.68
CA LEU A 24 5.31 -2.41 -1.61
C LEU A 24 3.89 -2.22 -2.18
N SER A 25 3.72 -1.32 -3.15
CA SER A 25 2.45 -1.09 -3.85
C SER A 25 1.98 -2.32 -4.62
N ALA A 26 2.88 -2.99 -5.34
CA ALA A 26 2.56 -4.22 -6.08
C ALA A 26 2.08 -5.35 -5.14
N ILE A 27 2.71 -5.49 -3.97
CA ILE A 27 2.32 -6.46 -2.95
C ILE A 27 0.94 -6.12 -2.37
N ALA A 28 0.73 -4.87 -1.97
CA ALA A 28 -0.55 -4.40 -1.43
C ALA A 28 -1.70 -4.62 -2.45
N GLY A 29 -1.46 -4.29 -3.72
CA GLY A 29 -2.41 -4.50 -4.80
C GLY A 29 -2.75 -5.98 -5.03
N LYS A 30 -1.75 -6.86 -5.03
CA LYS A 30 -1.97 -8.31 -5.21
C LYS A 30 -2.78 -8.92 -4.07
N LEU A 31 -2.47 -8.53 -2.82
CA LEU A 31 -3.23 -8.99 -1.65
C LEU A 31 -4.68 -8.47 -1.69
N GLY A 32 -4.85 -7.19 -2.00
CA GLY A 32 -6.15 -6.57 -2.17
C GLY A 32 -7.02 -7.25 -3.23
N PHE A 33 -6.43 -7.57 -4.38
CA PHE A 33 -7.13 -8.26 -5.47
C PHE A 33 -7.64 -9.64 -5.05
N ILE A 34 -6.80 -10.43 -4.36
CA ILE A 34 -7.18 -11.76 -3.89
C ILE A 34 -8.37 -11.67 -2.91
N VAL A 35 -8.30 -10.74 -1.96
CA VAL A 35 -9.39 -10.54 -0.98
C VAL A 35 -10.67 -10.08 -1.67
N ALA A 36 -10.58 -9.18 -2.65
CA ALA A 36 -11.74 -8.71 -3.42
C ALA A 36 -12.41 -9.85 -4.21
N ALA A 37 -11.62 -10.70 -4.89
CA ALA A 37 -12.14 -11.86 -5.61
C ALA A 37 -12.87 -12.84 -4.68
N LEU A 38 -12.27 -13.13 -3.52
CA LEU A 38 -12.89 -13.98 -2.48
C LEU A 38 -14.16 -13.35 -1.90
N SER A 39 -14.18 -12.04 -1.64
CA SER A 39 -15.37 -11.36 -1.12
C SER A 39 -16.50 -11.32 -2.12
N ASN A 40 -16.21 -11.20 -3.42
CA ASN A 40 -17.22 -11.20 -4.47
C ASN A 40 -17.94 -12.56 -4.53
N GLY A 41 -17.19 -13.67 -4.51
CA GLY A 41 -17.79 -15.01 -4.46
C GLY A 41 -18.64 -15.24 -3.22
N ARG A 42 -18.16 -14.82 -2.03
CA ARG A 42 -18.90 -14.94 -0.77
C ARG A 42 -20.11 -14.01 -0.70
N SER A 43 -20.03 -12.83 -1.31
CA SER A 43 -21.13 -11.86 -1.39
C SER A 43 -22.26 -12.39 -2.29
N ALA A 44 -21.90 -12.99 -3.42
CA ALA A 44 -22.88 -13.64 -4.31
C ALA A 44 -23.60 -14.80 -3.60
N GLU A 45 -22.88 -15.64 -2.86
CA GLU A 45 -23.48 -16.70 -2.05
C GLU A 45 -24.37 -16.13 -0.94
N ALA A 46 -23.93 -15.09 -0.25
CA ALA A 46 -24.70 -14.43 0.81
C ALA A 46 -25.96 -13.73 0.28
N ALA A 47 -25.97 -13.29 -0.99
CA ALA A 47 -27.12 -12.66 -1.62
C ALA A 47 -28.32 -13.62 -1.73
N THR A 48 -28.07 -14.93 -1.78
CA THR A 48 -29.14 -15.95 -1.72
C THR A 48 -29.91 -15.92 -0.40
N LYS A 49 -29.30 -15.38 0.66
CA LYS A 49 -29.87 -15.25 2.01
C LYS A 49 -30.41 -13.84 2.29
N GLY A 50 -30.33 -12.94 1.31
CA GLY A 50 -30.82 -11.57 1.38
C GLY A 50 -29.71 -10.50 1.25
N ILE A 51 -30.15 -9.25 1.17
CA ILE A 51 -29.28 -8.10 0.87
C ILE A 51 -28.37 -7.75 2.07
N GLN A 52 -28.91 -7.79 3.29
CA GLN A 52 -28.15 -7.44 4.50
C GLN A 52 -26.89 -8.30 4.69
N PRO A 53 -26.93 -9.66 4.60
CA PRO A 53 -25.73 -10.47 4.71
C PRO A 53 -24.75 -10.27 3.54
N ALA A 54 -25.24 -10.10 2.31
CA ALA A 54 -24.39 -9.80 1.14
C ALA A 54 -23.64 -8.48 1.30
N PHE A 55 -24.34 -7.43 1.75
CA PHE A 55 -23.75 -6.14 2.04
C PHE A 55 -22.67 -6.23 3.12
N LEU A 56 -22.93 -6.97 4.21
CA LEU A 56 -21.96 -7.11 5.30
C LEU A 56 -20.68 -7.82 4.83
N VAL A 57 -20.80 -8.83 3.98
CA VAL A 57 -19.66 -9.55 3.39
C VAL A 57 -18.87 -8.66 2.43
N GLY A 58 -19.56 -7.95 1.53
CA GLY A 58 -18.93 -7.02 0.60
C GLY A 58 -18.23 -5.86 1.31
N PHE A 59 -18.89 -5.24 2.29
CA PHE A 59 -18.34 -4.12 3.07
C PHE A 59 -17.09 -4.52 3.86
N ARG A 60 -17.11 -5.71 4.49
CA ARG A 60 -15.93 -6.26 5.18
C ARG A 60 -14.80 -6.58 4.21
N GLY A 61 -15.11 -7.12 3.03
CA GLY A 61 -14.12 -7.33 1.96
C GLY A 61 -13.44 -6.02 1.53
N GLY A 62 -14.23 -4.96 1.33
CA GLY A 62 -13.73 -3.62 1.00
C GLY A 62 -12.90 -2.99 2.13
N SER A 63 -13.28 -3.22 3.39
CA SER A 63 -12.54 -2.70 4.56
C SER A 63 -11.13 -3.29 4.65
N VAL A 64 -10.96 -4.58 4.36
CA VAL A 64 -9.63 -5.23 4.35
C VAL A 64 -8.74 -4.64 3.27
N MET A 65 -9.28 -4.41 2.06
CA MET A 65 -8.55 -3.73 0.97
C MET A 65 -8.07 -2.33 1.41
N GLY A 66 -8.97 -1.53 2.01
CA GLY A 66 -8.63 -0.19 2.49
C GLY A 66 -7.54 -0.18 3.56
N LEU A 67 -7.62 -1.09 4.54
CA LEU A 67 -6.62 -1.21 5.61
C LEU A 67 -5.24 -1.63 5.10
N ILE A 68 -5.16 -2.54 4.12
CA ILE A 68 -3.88 -2.95 3.52
C ILE A 68 -3.22 -1.76 2.81
N VAL A 69 -3.98 -1.01 2.00
CA VAL A 69 -3.45 0.15 1.26
C VAL A 69 -2.99 1.24 2.22
N VAL A 70 -3.86 1.67 3.14
CA VAL A 70 -3.52 2.74 4.09
C VAL A 70 -2.37 2.32 5.01
N GLY A 71 -2.40 1.09 5.53
CA GLY A 71 -1.33 0.55 6.36
C GLY A 71 0.01 0.51 5.64
N SER A 72 0.04 0.04 4.39
CA SER A 72 1.25 0.03 3.57
C SER A 72 1.78 1.44 3.27
N ALA A 73 0.89 2.41 3.01
CA ALA A 73 1.28 3.80 2.79
C ALA A 73 1.91 4.44 4.04
N VAL A 74 1.27 4.26 5.21
CA VAL A 74 1.78 4.78 6.49
C VAL A 74 3.13 4.13 6.82
N LEU A 75 3.26 2.81 6.69
CA LEU A 75 4.53 2.12 6.93
C LEU A 75 5.64 2.61 5.98
N GLY A 76 5.33 2.81 4.69
CA GLY A 76 6.29 3.33 3.72
C GLY A 76 6.78 4.73 4.05
N VAL A 77 5.86 5.65 4.39
CA VAL A 77 6.22 7.02 4.78
C VAL A 77 7.00 7.05 6.08
N SER A 78 6.60 6.26 7.09
CA SER A 78 7.32 6.13 8.36
C SER A 78 8.75 5.61 8.17
N ALA A 79 8.95 4.61 7.30
CA ALA A 79 10.27 4.08 7.01
C ALA A 79 11.18 5.14 6.35
N VAL A 80 10.67 5.89 5.38
CA VAL A 80 11.42 6.99 4.73
C VAL A 80 11.78 8.08 5.74
N LEU A 81 10.83 8.50 6.58
CA LEU A 81 11.07 9.53 7.60
C LEU A 81 12.11 9.08 8.64
N MET A 82 12.13 7.80 9.02
CA MET A 82 13.10 7.28 9.97
C MET A 82 14.52 7.31 9.40
N VAL A 83 14.71 6.93 8.14
CA VAL A 83 16.03 6.94 7.47
C VAL A 83 16.53 8.37 7.24
N VAL A 84 15.66 9.26 6.76
CA VAL A 84 16.01 10.66 6.53
C VAL A 84 16.24 11.41 7.84
N GLY A 85 15.38 11.20 8.84
CA GLY A 85 15.51 11.81 10.17
C GLY A 85 16.79 11.39 10.89
N PHE A 86 17.16 10.11 10.80
CA PHE A 86 18.45 9.62 11.32
C PHE A 86 19.65 10.31 10.65
N SER A 87 19.57 10.52 9.33
CA SER A 87 20.64 11.18 8.55
C SER A 87 20.78 12.68 8.81
N ILE A 88 19.76 13.34 9.38
CA ILE A 88 19.78 14.77 9.71
C ILE A 88 20.36 15.01 11.11
N PHE A 89 20.25 14.04 12.03
CA PHE A 89 20.71 14.17 13.42
C PHE A 89 22.09 13.55 13.68
N ALA A 90 22.55 12.64 12.82
CA ALA A 90 23.90 12.07 12.85
C ALA A 90 24.92 12.94 12.10
#